data_AF-A0A7K1YQ78-F1
#
_entry.id   AF-A0A7K1YQ78-F1
#
_cell.length_a   1.000
_cell.length_b   1.000
_cell.length_c   1.000
_cell.angle_alpha   90.00
_cell.angle_beta   90.00
_cell.angle_gamma   90.00
#
_symmetry.space_group_name_H-M   'P 1'
#
loop_
_entity.id
_entity.type
_entity.pdbx_description
1 polymer ?
#
loop_
_entity_poly.entity_id
_entity_poly.type
_entity_poly.pdbx_seq_one_letter_code
_entity_poly.pdbx_strand_id
1 'polypeptide(L)'
;MGIAHDLGVVRLGNRLPSPIRTLRARSFPYRAPTVPGGVEPPEALRRTGVDFDTGWSRRWAARMCRAAIVEGPMRAMVQVLASPRRDGADRLADLDGAIIFASNHHSHIDTSLLLTSIPEPWRHKIVVGAASDYFF
;
A
#
# COMPACT_ATOMS: atom_id res chain seq x y z
N MET A 1 24.26 -28.16 -42.96
CA MET A 1 25.21 -27.17 -43.53
C MET A 1 24.40 -25.91 -43.80
N GLY A 2 24.66 -24.84 -43.05
CA GLY A 2 23.85 -23.61 -43.06
C GLY A 2 24.20 -22.74 -41.87
N ILE A 3 25.43 -22.22 -41.90
CA ILE A 3 26.03 -21.29 -40.93
C ILE A 3 25.63 -19.87 -41.36
N ALA A 4 25.10 -19.07 -40.43
CA ALA A 4 24.97 -17.59 -40.47
C ALA A 4 23.73 -17.18 -39.66
N HIS A 5 23.71 -16.24 -38.72
CA HIS A 5 24.71 -15.32 -38.20
C HIS A 5 24.20 -14.95 -36.80
N ASP A 6 24.98 -15.28 -35.76
CA ASP A 6 24.81 -14.69 -34.43
C ASP A 6 25.33 -13.25 -34.52
N LEU A 7 24.45 -12.34 -34.97
CA LEU A 7 24.74 -10.91 -34.95
C LEU A 7 24.65 -10.46 -33.51
N GLY A 8 25.81 -10.49 -32.85
CA GLY A 8 26.06 -9.91 -31.54
C GLY A 8 25.60 -8.46 -31.49
N VAL A 9 24.36 -8.27 -31.07
CA VAL A 9 23.88 -6.99 -30.56
C VAL A 9 24.56 -6.83 -29.21
N VAL A 10 25.77 -6.27 -29.23
CA VAL A 10 26.47 -5.81 -28.04
C VAL A 10 25.52 -4.87 -27.32
N ARG A 11 25.01 -5.33 -26.17
CA ARG A 11 24.12 -4.61 -25.27
C ARG A 11 24.90 -3.42 -24.69
N LEU A 12 25.02 -2.34 -25.45
CA LEU A 12 25.74 -1.10 -25.11
C LEU A 12 24.93 -0.25 -24.10
N GLY A 13 24.24 -0.88 -23.15
CA GLY A 13 23.20 -0.24 -22.34
C GLY A 13 23.63 0.25 -20.96
N ASN A 14 24.83 -0.09 -20.46
CA ASN A 14 25.13 0.05 -19.01
C ASN A 14 26.51 0.64 -18.65
N ARG A 15 27.16 1.42 -19.53
CA ARG A 15 28.48 2.02 -19.20
C ARG A 15 28.44 3.46 -18.70
N LEU A 16 27.28 4.11 -18.66
CA LEU A 16 27.17 5.46 -18.10
C LEU A 16 26.72 5.38 -16.64
N PRO A 17 27.44 5.99 -15.68
CA PRO A 17 27.00 6.02 -14.30
C PRO A 17 25.65 6.73 -14.24
N SER A 18 24.64 6.05 -13.68
CA SER A 18 23.31 6.63 -13.49
C SER A 18 23.44 7.98 -12.78
N PRO A 19 22.84 9.06 -13.31
CA PRO A 19 22.90 10.38 -12.67
C PRO A 19 22.39 10.33 -11.21
N ILE A 20 21.44 9.43 -10.94
CA ILE A 20 20.91 9.16 -9.58
C ILE A 20 22.00 8.54 -8.68
N ARG A 21 22.79 7.61 -9.20
CA ARG A 21 23.89 6.98 -8.45
C ARG A 21 24.99 7.99 -8.14
N THR A 22 25.33 8.84 -9.10
CA THR A 22 26.31 9.93 -8.92
C THR A 22 25.83 10.96 -7.90
N LEU A 23 24.54 11.32 -7.91
CA LEU A 23 23.93 12.19 -6.88
C LEU A 23 23.93 11.53 -5.49
N ARG A 24 23.64 10.23 -5.39
CA ARG A 24 23.67 9.49 -4.10
C ARG A 24 25.08 9.36 -3.52
N ALA A 25 26.11 9.35 -4.35
CA ALA A 25 27.50 9.24 -3.94
C ALA A 25 28.10 10.56 -3.40
N ARG A 26 27.36 11.68 -3.47
CA ARG A 26 27.85 12.97 -2.96
C ARG A 26 27.73 13.04 -1.43
N SER A 27 28.80 13.50 -0.81
CA SER A 27 28.87 13.83 0.61
C SER A 27 28.62 15.34 0.85
N PHE A 28 28.64 15.75 2.11
CA PHE A 28 28.66 17.17 2.50
C PHE A 28 29.70 17.97 1.69
N PRO A 29 29.41 19.20 1.22
CA PRO A 29 28.23 20.04 1.49
C PRO A 29 27.02 19.81 0.57
N TYR A 30 27.09 18.87 -0.37
CA TYR A 30 26.03 18.65 -1.37
C TYR A 30 24.88 17.76 -0.89
N ARG A 31 25.04 17.09 0.26
CA ARG A 31 24.02 16.30 0.96
C ARG A 31 24.21 16.49 2.47
N ALA A 32 23.13 16.34 3.23
CA ALA A 32 23.21 16.32 4.70
C ALA A 32 24.23 15.26 5.17
N PRO A 33 25.08 15.58 6.16
CA PRO A 33 26.04 14.63 6.70
C PRO A 33 25.30 13.45 7.36
N THR A 34 25.94 12.28 7.41
CA THR A 34 25.46 11.16 8.20
C THR A 34 25.53 11.49 9.68
N VAL A 35 24.58 11.00 10.47
CA VAL A 35 24.62 11.13 11.94
C VAL A 35 25.86 10.39 12.46
N PRO A 36 26.73 11.05 13.26
CA PRO A 36 27.87 10.38 13.88
C PRO A 36 27.46 9.19 14.75
N GLY A 37 28.29 8.16 14.81
CA GLY A 37 28.07 7.03 15.72
C GLY A 37 28.06 7.49 17.18
N GLY A 38 27.15 6.94 17.98
CA GLY A 38 27.01 7.30 19.41
C GLY A 38 26.07 8.47 19.70
N VAL A 39 25.51 9.12 18.67
CA VAL A 39 24.45 10.12 18.80
C VAL A 39 23.14 9.51 18.32
N GLU A 40 22.08 9.64 19.12
CA GLU A 40 20.74 9.25 18.70
C GLU A 40 20.36 10.03 17.43
N PRO A 41 20.03 9.37 16.31
CA PRO A 41 19.61 10.05 15.10
C PRO A 41 18.43 10.99 15.39
N PRO A 42 18.45 12.23 14.88
CA PRO A 42 17.30 13.10 15.01
C PRO A 42 16.09 12.43 14.37
N GLU A 43 14.93 12.56 15.01
CA GLU A 43 13.69 11.98 14.50
C GLU A 43 13.49 12.43 13.05
N ALA A 44 13.32 11.46 12.16
CA ALA A 44 13.16 11.76 10.74
C ALA A 44 11.89 12.59 10.58
N LEU A 45 12.05 13.87 10.20
CA LEU A 45 10.93 14.75 9.88
C LEU A 45 10.12 14.09 8.76
N ARG A 46 8.92 13.59 9.08
CA ARG A 46 8.03 12.97 8.10
C ARG A 46 7.44 14.09 7.24
N ARG A 47 7.96 14.26 6.02
CA ARG A 47 7.62 15.39 5.12
C ARG A 47 6.34 15.19 4.32
N THR A 48 5.60 14.12 4.57
CA THR A 48 4.40 13.77 3.78
C THR A 48 3.17 14.59 4.19
N GLY A 49 3.24 15.40 5.26
CA GLY A 49 2.14 16.26 5.71
C GLY A 49 0.94 15.50 6.31
N VAL A 50 1.02 14.17 6.41
CA VAL A 50 -0.03 13.28 6.94
C VAL A 50 0.28 12.76 8.35
N ASP A 51 1.26 13.35 9.03
CA ASP A 51 1.76 12.89 10.32
C ASP A 51 0.94 13.46 11.49
N PHE A 52 -0.35 13.11 11.51
CA PHE A 52 -1.27 13.42 12.60
C PHE A 52 -1.24 12.31 13.66
N ASP A 53 -1.61 12.61 14.91
CA ASP A 53 -1.79 11.55 15.91
C ASP A 53 -2.92 10.61 15.47
N THR A 54 -2.54 9.40 15.06
CA THR A 54 -3.47 8.32 14.70
C THR A 54 -3.58 7.26 15.79
N GLY A 55 -2.89 7.39 16.92
CA GLY A 55 -2.89 6.40 18.00
C GLY A 55 -4.28 6.15 18.57
N TRP A 56 -5.09 7.21 18.69
CA TRP A 56 -6.48 7.12 19.15
C TRP A 56 -7.34 6.20 18.28
N SER A 57 -7.09 6.13 16.97
CA SER A 57 -7.90 5.37 16.01
C SER A 57 -7.81 3.85 16.21
N ARG A 58 -6.77 3.39 16.92
CA ARG A 58 -6.52 1.98 17.25
C ARG A 58 -7.01 1.60 18.64
N ARG A 59 -7.52 2.55 19.44
CA ARG A 59 -8.11 2.27 20.76
C ARG A 59 -9.36 1.42 20.62
N TRP A 60 -9.66 0.62 21.64
CA TRP A 60 -10.78 -0.33 21.63
C TRP A 60 -12.11 0.34 21.23
N ALA A 61 -12.45 1.49 21.83
CA ALA A 61 -13.69 2.20 21.52
C ALA A 61 -13.79 2.60 20.03
N ALA A 62 -12.71 3.14 19.45
CA ALA A 62 -12.68 3.51 18.03
C ALA A 62 -12.81 2.26 17.12
N ARG A 63 -12.18 1.14 17.50
CA ARG A 63 -12.29 -0.13 16.77
C ARG A 63 -13.71 -0.68 16.81
N MET A 64 -14.37 -0.63 17.97
CA MET A 64 -15.76 -1.09 18.11
C MET A 64 -16.74 -0.20 17.35
N CYS A 65 -16.58 1.12 17.42
CA CYS A 65 -17.40 2.05 16.63
C CYS A 65 -17.28 1.76 15.12
N ARG A 66 -16.04 1.60 14.63
CA ARG A 66 -15.79 1.22 13.23
C ARG A 66 -16.44 -0.11 12.87
N ALA A 67 -16.29 -1.13 13.71
CA ALA A 67 -16.92 -2.42 13.50
C ALA A 67 -18.45 -2.30 13.43
N ALA A 68 -19.07 -1.56 14.35
CA ALA A 68 -20.52 -1.33 14.34
C ALA A 68 -21.01 -0.62 13.07
N ILE A 69 -20.28 0.40 12.59
CA ILE A 69 -20.62 1.12 11.35
C ILE A 69 -20.48 0.20 10.13
N VAL A 70 -19.37 -0.54 10.03
CA VAL A 70 -19.09 -1.44 8.90
C VAL A 70 -20.07 -2.61 8.85
N GLU A 71 -20.32 -3.25 9.99
CA GLU A 71 -21.14 -4.46 10.07
C GLU A 71 -22.65 -4.14 10.05
N GLY A 72 -23.04 -2.94 10.48
CA GLY A 72 -24.43 -2.48 10.49
C GLY A 72 -24.82 -1.68 9.23
N PRO A 73 -24.91 -0.34 9.31
CA PRO A 73 -25.47 0.47 8.24
C PRO A 73 -24.71 0.34 6.91
N MET A 74 -23.37 0.22 6.94
CA MET A 74 -22.59 0.09 5.71
C MET A 74 -22.88 -1.23 4.99
N ARG A 75 -22.90 -2.37 5.71
CA ARG A 75 -23.27 -3.65 5.10
C ARG A 75 -24.70 -3.63 4.58
N ALA A 76 -25.65 -3.07 5.32
CA ALA A 76 -27.03 -2.95 4.86
C ALA A 76 -27.13 -2.15 3.55
N MET A 77 -26.46 -0.99 3.50
CA MET A 77 -26.38 -0.17 2.28
C MET A 77 -25.77 -0.94 1.10
N VAL A 78 -24.64 -1.63 1.31
CA VAL A 78 -24.00 -2.44 0.25
C VAL A 78 -24.92 -3.57 -0.23
N GLN A 79 -25.64 -4.24 0.68
CA GLN A 79 -26.59 -5.27 0.27
C GLN A 79 -27.73 -4.70 -0.57
N VAL A 80 -28.27 -3.53 -0.23
CA VAL A 80 -29.34 -2.88 -1.02
C VAL A 80 -28.82 -2.44 -2.40
N LEU A 81 -27.64 -1.83 -2.46
CA LEU A 81 -27.14 -1.22 -3.70
C LEU A 81 -26.47 -2.22 -4.65
N ALA A 82 -25.78 -3.22 -4.13
CA ALA A 82 -24.94 -4.12 -4.92
C ALA A 82 -25.28 -5.60 -4.76
N SER A 83 -25.96 -6.00 -3.68
CA SER A 83 -26.30 -7.41 -3.38
C SER A 83 -25.15 -8.40 -3.72
N PRO A 84 -23.92 -8.17 -3.21
CA PRO A 84 -22.73 -8.88 -3.67
C PRO A 84 -22.77 -10.38 -3.40
N ARG A 85 -22.42 -11.13 -4.44
CA ARG A 85 -22.02 -12.53 -4.36
C ARG A 85 -20.52 -12.61 -4.05
N ARG A 86 -20.13 -13.48 -3.12
CA ARG A 86 -18.74 -13.65 -2.66
C ARG A 86 -18.34 -15.09 -2.86
N ASP A 87 -17.31 -15.31 -3.67
CA ASP A 87 -16.77 -16.63 -3.95
C ASP A 87 -15.26 -16.62 -3.62
N GLY A 88 -14.68 -17.78 -3.29
CA GLY A 88 -13.24 -17.93 -3.14
C GLY A 88 -12.63 -17.63 -1.77
N ALA A 89 -13.45 -17.56 -0.70
CA ALA A 89 -12.96 -17.35 0.66
C ALA A 89 -12.03 -18.48 1.15
N ASP A 90 -12.20 -19.69 0.61
CA ASP A 90 -11.34 -20.85 0.82
C ASP A 90 -9.87 -20.59 0.47
N ARG A 91 -9.61 -19.77 -0.55
CA ARG A 91 -8.24 -19.41 -0.96
C ARG A 91 -7.50 -18.54 0.07
N LEU A 92 -8.24 -17.96 1.01
CA LEU A 92 -7.68 -17.14 2.08
C LEU A 92 -7.40 -17.96 3.35
N ALA A 93 -7.92 -19.19 3.46
CA ALA A 93 -7.84 -19.98 4.70
C ALA A 93 -6.39 -20.31 5.12
N ASP A 94 -5.51 -20.51 4.15
CA ASP A 94 -4.10 -20.87 4.38
C ASP A 94 -3.15 -19.65 4.36
N LEU A 95 -3.69 -18.42 4.29
CA LEU A 95 -2.89 -17.20 4.27
C LEU A 95 -2.67 -16.67 5.69
N ASP A 96 -1.40 -16.51 6.06
CA ASP A 96 -0.98 -15.92 7.32
C ASP A 96 -0.37 -14.52 7.13
N GLY A 97 -0.58 -13.65 8.12
CA GLY A 97 0.10 -12.36 8.21
C GLY A 97 -0.52 -11.22 7.39
N ALA A 98 0.34 -10.27 7.00
CA ALA A 98 -0.07 -9.05 6.28
C ALA A 98 -0.21 -9.33 4.79
N ILE A 99 -1.35 -8.96 4.22
CA ILE A 99 -1.68 -9.17 2.80
C ILE A 99 -2.14 -7.87 2.15
N ILE A 100 -1.93 -7.78 0.84
CA ILE A 100 -2.40 -6.66 0.01
C ILE A 100 -3.56 -7.18 -0.83
N PHE A 101 -4.76 -6.64 -0.57
CA PHE A 101 -5.91 -6.83 -1.46
C PHE A 101 -5.85 -5.78 -2.57
N ALA A 102 -5.57 -6.22 -3.80
CA ALA A 102 -5.59 -5.36 -4.98
C ALA A 102 -6.88 -5.61 -5.77
N SER A 103 -7.82 -4.67 -5.70
CA SER A 103 -9.05 -4.72 -6.48
C SER A 103 -8.91 -3.91 -7.78
N ASN A 104 -9.79 -4.18 -8.73
CA ASN A 104 -10.13 -3.16 -9.72
C ASN A 104 -10.84 -1.97 -9.04
N HIS A 105 -11.07 -0.91 -9.80
CA HIS A 105 -11.86 0.24 -9.35
C HIS A 105 -12.85 0.63 -10.44
N HIS A 106 -14.10 0.79 -10.04
CA HIS A 106 -15.24 1.00 -10.91
C HIS A 106 -16.25 1.97 -10.32
N SER A 107 -16.29 2.13 -8.98
CA SER A 107 -17.31 2.98 -8.36
C SER A 107 -16.94 3.48 -6.96
N HIS A 108 -17.67 4.50 -6.52
CA HIS A 108 -17.59 5.03 -5.16
C HIS A 108 -17.96 4.02 -4.07
N ILE A 109 -18.69 2.94 -4.40
CA ILE A 109 -19.07 1.92 -3.41
C ILE A 109 -18.02 0.82 -3.28
N ASP A 110 -16.93 0.82 -4.07
CA ASP A 110 -15.95 -0.27 -4.06
C ASP A 110 -15.27 -0.42 -2.70
N THR A 111 -14.96 0.70 -2.05
CA THR A 111 -14.34 0.67 -0.72
C THR A 111 -15.27 0.02 0.30
N SER A 112 -16.55 0.43 0.36
CA SER A 112 -17.51 -0.16 1.29
C SER A 112 -17.84 -1.61 0.91
N LEU A 113 -17.87 -1.92 -0.38
CA LEU A 113 -18.02 -3.28 -0.89
C LEU A 113 -16.89 -4.20 -0.41
N LEU A 114 -15.63 -3.77 -0.53
CA LEU A 114 -14.48 -4.55 -0.03
C LEU A 114 -14.50 -4.67 1.50
N LEU A 115 -14.68 -3.56 2.22
CA LEU A 115 -14.71 -3.55 3.68
C LEU A 115 -15.79 -4.47 4.26
N THR A 116 -16.91 -4.66 3.56
CA THR A 116 -17.99 -5.54 4.01
C THR A 116 -17.86 -6.98 3.50
N SER A 117 -16.97 -7.24 2.54
CA SER A 117 -16.82 -8.54 1.85
C SER A 117 -15.58 -9.34 2.21
N ILE A 118 -14.48 -8.68 2.58
CA ILE A 118 -13.27 -9.35 3.04
C ILE A 118 -13.56 -10.08 4.36
N PRO A 119 -13.14 -11.34 4.55
CA PRO A 119 -13.39 -12.09 5.77
C PRO A 119 -12.47 -11.68 6.94
N GLU A 120 -12.79 -12.21 8.13
CA GLU A 120 -11.83 -12.29 9.25
C GLU A 120 -10.60 -13.12 8.81
N PRO A 121 -9.39 -12.83 9.34
CA PRO A 121 -9.09 -11.85 10.40
C PRO A 121 -8.82 -10.41 9.92
N TRP A 122 -8.97 -10.12 8.62
CA TRP A 122 -8.49 -8.86 8.03
C TRP A 122 -9.50 -7.73 8.05
N ARG A 123 -10.80 -8.02 7.94
CA ARG A 123 -11.88 -7.03 7.80
C ARG A 123 -11.75 -5.81 8.72
N HIS A 124 -11.44 -6.02 9.99
CA HIS A 124 -11.38 -4.97 11.01
C HIS A 124 -9.98 -4.41 11.26
N LYS A 125 -8.99 -4.87 10.49
CA LYS A 125 -7.58 -4.46 10.55
C LYS A 125 -7.10 -3.81 9.26
N ILE A 126 -7.92 -3.86 8.21
CA ILE A 126 -7.59 -3.36 6.88
C ILE A 126 -7.48 -1.83 6.87
N VAL A 127 -6.53 -1.34 6.08
CA VAL A 127 -6.36 0.07 5.76
C VAL A 127 -6.47 0.20 4.25
N VAL A 128 -7.26 1.17 3.80
CA VAL A 128 -7.49 1.42 2.37
C VAL A 128 -6.48 2.44 1.90
N GLY A 129 -5.56 2.02 1.04
CA GLY A 129 -4.70 2.92 0.30
C GLY A 129 -5.42 3.40 -0.95
N ALA A 130 -6.18 4.48 -0.83
CA ALA A 130 -6.68 5.22 -1.99
C ALA A 130 -5.87 6.51 -2.13
N ALA A 131 -5.49 6.88 -3.35
CA ALA A 131 -4.98 8.22 -3.59
C ALA A 131 -6.14 9.22 -3.44
N SER A 132 -5.84 10.49 -3.10
CA SER A 132 -6.84 11.48 -2.67
C SER A 132 -7.66 12.07 -3.83
N ASP A 133 -7.80 11.34 -4.91
CA ASP A 133 -8.56 11.66 -6.09
C ASP A 133 -10.00 11.27 -5.81
N TYR A 134 -10.88 12.26 -5.91
CA TYR A 134 -12.33 12.07 -5.79
C TYR A 134 -12.90 11.21 -6.94
N PHE A 135 -12.10 10.91 -7.96
CA PHE A 135 -12.47 10.11 -9.13
C PHE A 135 -11.37 9.12 -9.47
N PHE A 136 -11.72 7.85 -9.33
CA PHE A 136 -11.11 6.76 -10.06
C PHE A 136 -12.25 5.97 -10.71
#